data_AF-A0A1V5KC19-F1
#
_entry.id   AF-A0A1V5KC19-F1
#
_cell.length_a   1.000
_cell.length_b   1.000
_cell.length_c   1.000
_cell.angle_alpha   90.00
_cell.angle_beta   90.00
_cell.angle_gamma   90.00
#
_symmetry.space_group_name_H-M   'P 1'
#
loop_
_entity.id
_entity.type
_entity.pdbx_description
1 polymer ?
#
loop_
_entity_poly.entity_id
_entity_poly.type
_entity_poly.pdbx_seq_one_letter_code
_entity_poly.pdbx_strand_id
1 'polypeptide(L)'
;MSVLAAAMNEAALQSHDGVLRLAPAFPQKSNGRFTLHARGGFVVSYEIRESRIAWICVHSLSGRPCRMELPWKSVVIKNQRRQNKPVAGGVQLFTTQPGDILFFLPQGQDSKRWTVTSETPEPNQYVVKHASGKAQLGVERRF
;
A
#
# COMPACT_ATOMS: atom_id res chain seq x y z
N MET A 1 -18.27 -3.79 12.21
CA MET A 1 -17.45 -3.97 10.98
C MET A 1 -17.81 -5.31 10.36
N SER A 2 -18.01 -5.36 9.04
CA SER A 2 -18.25 -6.64 8.35
C SER A 2 -16.98 -7.49 8.36
N VAL A 3 -17.11 -8.80 8.67
CA VAL A 3 -16.01 -9.77 8.61
C VAL A 3 -15.34 -9.75 7.22
N LEU A 4 -16.14 -9.54 6.16
CA LEU A 4 -15.63 -9.44 4.79
C LEU A 4 -14.69 -8.25 4.61
N ALA A 5 -15.05 -7.08 5.13
CA ALA A 5 -14.23 -5.87 4.99
C ALA A 5 -12.91 -6.01 5.76
N ALA A 6 -12.93 -6.61 6.94
CA ALA A 6 -11.72 -6.91 7.70
C ALA A 6 -10.84 -7.92 6.94
N ALA A 7 -11.42 -8.99 6.41
CA ALA A 7 -10.69 -9.98 5.63
C ALA A 7 -10.06 -9.37 4.35
N MET A 8 -10.79 -8.51 3.64
CA MET A 8 -10.24 -7.78 2.48
C MET A 8 -9.07 -6.88 2.89
N ASN A 9 -9.19 -6.18 4.02
CA ASN A 9 -8.12 -5.33 4.52
C ASN A 9 -6.88 -6.15 4.90
N GLU A 10 -7.04 -7.25 5.64
CA GLU A 10 -5.94 -8.14 6.03
C GLU A 10 -5.35 -8.93 4.84
N ALA A 11 -6.09 -9.11 3.75
CA ALA A 11 -5.55 -9.66 2.51
C ALA A 11 -4.62 -8.66 1.80
N ALA A 12 -4.91 -7.35 1.91
CA ALA A 12 -4.13 -6.28 1.33
C ALA A 12 -2.97 -5.80 2.22
N LEU A 13 -3.13 -5.76 3.54
CA LEU A 13 -2.09 -5.31 4.46
C LEU A 13 -2.26 -5.96 5.83
N GLN A 14 -1.21 -6.61 6.31
CA GLN A 14 -1.14 -7.12 7.68
C GLN A 14 -0.15 -6.28 8.49
N SER A 15 -0.51 -5.99 9.73
CA SER A 15 0.35 -5.29 10.70
C SER A 15 0.19 -5.77 12.14
N HIS A 16 -0.41 -6.94 12.34
CA HIS A 16 -0.85 -7.43 13.65
C HIS A 16 0.32 -7.81 14.59
N ASP A 17 1.43 -8.30 14.04
CA ASP A 17 2.66 -8.73 14.73
C ASP A 17 3.72 -7.62 14.83
N GLY A 18 3.39 -6.40 14.38
CA GLY A 18 4.30 -5.26 14.33
C GLY A 18 5.23 -5.27 13.11
N VAL A 19 5.07 -6.19 12.16
CA VAL A 19 5.70 -6.17 10.85
C VAL A 19 4.67 -5.80 9.80
N LEU A 20 4.97 -4.81 8.98
CA LEU A 20 4.15 -4.45 7.81
C LEU A 20 4.38 -5.48 6.71
N ARG A 21 3.33 -6.23 6.35
CA ARG A 21 3.34 -7.21 5.24
C ARG A 21 2.33 -6.79 4.20
N LEU A 22 2.81 -6.53 2.99
CA LEU A 22 2.01 -5.98 1.90
C LEU A 22 1.49 -7.11 1.02
N ALA A 23 0.21 -7.04 0.68
CA ALA A 23 -0.49 -7.99 -0.18
C ALA A 23 -0.29 -9.49 0.19
N PRO A 24 -0.29 -9.87 1.49
CA PRO A 24 0.06 -11.24 1.90
C PRO A 24 -0.90 -12.30 1.36
N ALA A 25 -2.15 -11.93 1.07
CA ALA A 25 -3.16 -12.82 0.48
C ALA A 25 -3.97 -12.15 -0.63
N PHE A 26 -3.39 -11.15 -1.31
CA PHE A 26 -4.07 -10.48 -2.43
C PHE A 26 -4.18 -11.44 -3.64
N PRO A 27 -5.30 -11.43 -4.40
CA PRO A 27 -5.49 -12.35 -5.52
C PRO A 27 -4.38 -12.26 -6.56
N GLN A 28 -3.91 -13.42 -7.02
CA GLN A 28 -2.96 -13.49 -8.13
C GLN A 28 -3.57 -12.91 -9.43
N LYS A 29 -2.72 -12.41 -10.33
CA LYS A 29 -3.12 -11.84 -11.63
C LYS A 29 -4.06 -10.63 -11.53
N SER A 30 -4.18 -10.04 -10.35
CA SER A 30 -4.95 -8.81 -10.13
C SER A 30 -4.01 -7.63 -9.96
N ASN A 31 -4.40 -6.49 -10.51
CA ASN A 31 -3.75 -5.21 -10.24
C ASN A 31 -4.49 -4.53 -9.08
N GLY A 32 -3.78 -3.68 -8.34
CA GLY A 32 -4.39 -2.95 -7.24
C GLY A 32 -3.52 -1.81 -6.78
N ARG A 33 -4.13 -0.76 -6.25
CA ARG A 33 -3.43 0.35 -5.59
C ARG A 33 -4.16 0.64 -4.30
N PHE A 34 -3.40 0.70 -3.22
CA PHE A 34 -3.96 0.78 -1.88
C PHE A 34 -3.31 1.92 -1.11
N THR A 35 -4.08 2.53 -0.21
CA THR A 35 -3.59 3.40 0.87
C THR A 35 -4.32 2.98 2.13
N LEU A 36 -3.60 2.37 3.08
CA LEU A 36 -4.18 1.72 4.24
C LEU A 36 -3.46 2.16 5.52
N HIS A 37 -4.22 2.29 6.60
CA HIS A 37 -3.65 2.54 7.92
C HIS A 37 -3.14 1.23 8.54
N ALA A 38 -1.97 1.30 9.17
CA ALA A 38 -1.36 0.19 9.87
C ALA A 38 -1.10 0.52 11.34
N ARG A 39 -0.97 -0.53 12.16
CA ARG A 39 -0.56 -0.41 13.57
C ARG A 39 0.77 0.34 13.68
N GLY A 40 0.93 1.11 14.75
CA GLY A 40 2.15 1.91 14.98
C GLY A 40 2.09 3.33 14.41
N GLY A 41 0.96 3.74 13.82
CA GLY A 41 0.78 5.09 13.31
C GLY A 41 1.44 5.26 11.94
N PHE A 42 1.22 4.30 11.04
CA PHE A 42 1.71 4.36 9.67
C PHE A 42 0.54 4.39 8.69
N VAL A 43 0.70 5.15 7.61
CA VAL A 43 -0.12 5.05 6.41
C VAL A 43 0.74 4.45 5.32
N VAL A 44 0.31 3.33 4.77
CA VAL A 44 1.06 2.56 3.77
C VAL A 44 0.31 2.66 2.45
N SER A 45 0.99 3.20 1.44
CA SER A 45 0.52 3.21 0.07
C SER A 45 1.40 2.33 -0.79
N TYR A 46 0.82 1.53 -1.68
CA TYR A 46 1.58 0.71 -2.61
C TYR A 46 0.74 0.32 -3.82
N GLU A 47 1.40 -0.13 -4.87
CA GLU A 47 0.76 -0.58 -6.11
C GLU A 47 1.22 -1.99 -6.46
N ILE A 48 0.28 -2.82 -6.90
CA ILE A 48 0.51 -4.13 -7.51
C ILE A 48 0.23 -3.98 -9.00
N ARG A 49 1.26 -4.27 -9.82
CA ARG A 49 1.16 -4.41 -11.27
C ARG A 49 1.72 -5.75 -11.69
N GLU A 50 1.01 -6.46 -12.56
CA GLU A 50 1.47 -7.74 -13.12
C GLU A 50 1.82 -8.75 -12.01
N SER A 51 1.00 -8.78 -10.94
CA SER A 51 1.19 -9.63 -9.75
C SER A 51 2.48 -9.36 -8.95
N ARG A 52 3.10 -8.19 -9.11
CA ARG A 52 4.26 -7.75 -8.33
C ARG A 52 3.97 -6.39 -7.74
N ILE A 53 4.41 -6.16 -6.51
CA ILE A 53 4.34 -4.82 -5.95
C ILE A 53 5.39 -3.95 -6.66
N ALA A 54 4.97 -2.81 -7.22
CA ALA A 54 5.79 -1.95 -8.07
C ALA A 54 6.58 -0.91 -7.26
N TRP A 55 5.96 -0.38 -6.20
CA TRP A 55 6.53 0.61 -5.29
C TRP A 55 5.81 0.57 -3.95
N ILE A 56 6.47 1.09 -2.91
CA ILE A 56 5.89 1.21 -1.56
C ILE A 56 6.19 2.61 -1.03
N CYS A 57 5.21 3.23 -0.39
CA CYS A 57 5.31 4.48 0.32
C CYS A 57 4.79 4.29 1.75
N VAL A 58 5.56 4.69 2.75
CA VAL A 58 5.19 4.64 4.15
C VAL A 58 5.29 6.05 4.73
N HIS A 59 4.16 6.58 5.16
CA HIS A 59 4.08 7.82 5.91
C HIS A 59 3.98 7.51 7.41
N SER A 60 4.97 7.98 8.17
CA SER A 60 5.08 7.81 9.62
C SER A 60 4.40 8.97 10.35
N LEU A 61 3.25 8.72 10.96
CA LEU A 61 2.50 9.73 11.69
C LEU A 61 3.08 9.98 13.10
N SER A 62 3.64 8.95 13.72
CA SER A 62 4.06 8.98 15.13
C SER A 62 5.56 8.78 15.36
N GLY A 63 6.36 8.58 14.31
CA GLY A 63 7.82 8.42 14.44
C GLY A 63 8.28 7.12 15.11
N ARG A 64 7.43 6.09 15.11
CA ARG A 64 7.80 4.78 15.69
C ARG A 64 8.75 4.04 14.75
N PRO A 65 9.63 3.17 15.26
CA PRO A 65 10.42 2.30 14.39
C PRO A 65 9.52 1.46 13.47
N CYS A 66 9.75 1.54 12.17
CA CYS A 66 8.97 0.84 11.15
C CYS A 66 9.65 -0.48 10.82
N ARG A 67 8.98 -1.62 11.08
CA ARG A 67 9.40 -2.93 10.60
C ARG A 67 8.55 -3.31 9.40
N MET A 68 9.18 -3.63 8.28
CA MET A 68 8.46 -4.00 7.06
C MET A 68 9.15 -5.15 6.37
N GLU A 69 8.36 -6.10 5.88
CA GLU A 69 8.84 -7.16 5.01
C GLU A 69 8.95 -6.62 3.58
N LEU A 70 10.19 -6.46 3.12
CA LEU A 70 10.47 -6.05 1.77
C LEU A 70 10.45 -7.26 0.83
N PRO A 71 9.56 -7.27 -0.17
CA PRO A 71 9.47 -8.34 -1.16
C PRO A 71 10.68 -8.45 -2.12
N TRP A 72 11.53 -7.43 -2.19
CA TRP A 72 12.76 -7.43 -3.03
C TRP A 72 13.83 -6.51 -2.44
N LYS A 73 15.04 -6.58 -2.99
CA LYS A 73 16.11 -5.61 -2.70
C LYS A 73 15.71 -4.23 -3.20
N SER A 74 15.70 -3.25 -2.31
CA SER A 74 15.12 -1.94 -2.58
C SER A 74 16.16 -0.81 -2.51
N VAL A 75 15.86 0.29 -3.19
CA VAL A 75 16.45 1.60 -2.92
C VAL A 75 15.43 2.41 -2.12
N VAL A 76 15.91 3.06 -1.06
CA VAL A 76 15.06 3.84 -0.15
C VAL A 76 15.27 5.33 -0.40
N ILE A 77 14.17 6.06 -0.52
CA ILE A 77 14.14 7.52 -0.56
C ILE A 77 13.42 7.98 0.70
N LYS A 78 14.09 8.76 1.54
CA LYS A 78 13.52 9.30 2.78
C LYS A 78 13.38 10.81 2.65
N ASN A 79 12.18 11.35 2.78
CA ASN A 79 11.90 12.79 2.67
C ASN A 79 12.55 13.43 1.44
N GLN A 80 12.34 12.81 0.27
CA GLN A 80 12.91 13.20 -1.03
C GLN A 80 14.45 13.14 -1.13
N ARG A 81 15.14 12.64 -0.10
CA ARG A 81 16.58 12.39 -0.10
C ARG A 81 16.83 10.91 -0.36
N ARG A 82 17.49 10.60 -1.48
CA ARG A 82 17.93 9.23 -1.78
C ARG A 82 18.91 8.77 -0.71
N GLN A 83 18.66 7.59 -0.16
CA GLN A 83 19.66 6.86 0.59
C GLN A 83 20.53 6.10 -0.42
N ASN A 84 21.84 6.32 -0.38
CA ASN A 84 22.78 5.70 -1.32
C ASN A 84 23.08 4.22 -1.02
N LYS A 85 22.32 3.58 -0.12
CA LYS A 85 22.53 2.19 0.28
C LYS A 85 21.34 1.32 -0.15
N PRO A 86 21.56 0.25 -0.93
CA PRO A 86 20.52 -0.72 -1.20
C PRO A 86 20.15 -1.43 0.11
N VAL A 87 18.87 -1.70 0.28
CA VAL A 87 18.32 -2.43 1.42
C VAL A 87 17.94 -3.83 0.94
N ALA A 88 18.31 -4.86 1.70
CA ALA A 88 17.99 -6.24 1.37
C ALA A 88 16.47 -6.49 1.43
N GLY A 89 16.02 -7.57 0.77
CA GLY A 89 14.65 -8.07 0.97
C GLY A 89 14.46 -8.68 2.37
N GLY A 90 13.26 -9.16 2.64
CA GLY A 90 12.85 -9.71 3.94
C GLY A 90 12.52 -8.61 4.95
N VAL A 91 12.44 -8.97 6.23
CA VAL A 91 12.06 -8.04 7.30
C VAL A 91 13.20 -7.06 7.59
N GLN A 92 12.93 -5.77 7.43
CA GLN A 92 13.86 -4.68 7.66
C GLN A 92 13.32 -3.69 8.69
N LEU A 93 14.23 -3.02 9.41
CA LEU A 93 13.91 -2.03 10.43
C LEU A 93 14.35 -0.64 9.97
N PHE A 94 13.45 0.33 10.04
CA PHE A 94 13.70 1.73 9.68
C PHE A 94 13.36 2.64 10.84
N THR A 95 14.31 3.49 11.23
CA THR A 95 14.05 4.57 12.20
C THR A 95 13.35 5.74 11.51
N THR A 96 12.20 6.13 12.04
CA THR A 96 11.40 7.26 11.53
C THR A 96 11.22 8.34 12.59
N GLN A 97 10.77 9.50 12.12
CA GLN A 97 10.25 10.62 12.89
C GLN A 97 8.80 10.88 12.47
N PRO A 98 8.02 11.61 13.27
CA PRO A 98 6.70 12.08 12.85
C PRO A 98 6.80 12.90 11.55
N GLY A 99 5.97 12.61 10.57
CA GLY A 99 5.99 13.24 9.24
C GLY A 99 6.97 12.62 8.24
N ASP A 100 7.78 11.64 8.62
CA ASP A 100 8.70 10.98 7.69
C ASP A 100 7.93 10.23 6.59
N ILE A 101 8.39 10.40 5.35
CA ILE A 101 7.94 9.65 4.19
C ILE A 101 9.09 8.77 3.70
N LEU A 102 8.91 7.46 3.80
CA LEU A 102 9.82 6.44 3.27
C LEU A 102 9.25 5.87 1.99
N PHE A 103 10.01 5.93 0.91
CA PHE A 103 9.64 5.39 -0.38
C PHE A 103 10.62 4.30 -0.80
N PHE A 104 10.10 3.17 -1.27
CA PHE A 104 10.86 1.98 -1.61
C PHE A 104 10.61 1.62 -3.07
N LEU A 105 11.69 1.50 -3.83
CA LEU A 105 11.68 1.07 -5.22
C LEU A 105 12.52 -0.19 -5.40
N PRO A 106 12.14 -1.09 -6.33
CA PRO A 106 13.04 -2.14 -6.79
C PRO A 106 14.40 -1.60 -7.20
N GLN A 107 15.47 -2.29 -6.79
CA GLN A 107 16.82 -1.95 -7.21
C GLN A 107 16.92 -1.93 -8.75
N GLY A 108 17.52 -0.89 -9.30
CA GLY A 108 17.70 -0.72 -10.75
C GLY A 108 16.58 0.07 -11.44
N GLN A 109 15.47 0.38 -10.77
CA GLN A 109 14.49 1.33 -11.30
C GLN A 109 14.94 2.77 -11.11
N ASP A 110 14.76 3.60 -12.14
CA ASP A 110 15.02 5.03 -12.06
C ASP A 110 13.96 5.72 -11.19
N SER A 111 14.38 6.64 -10.34
CA SER A 111 13.50 7.44 -9.48
C SER A 111 13.35 8.87 -9.98
N LYS A 112 13.92 9.24 -11.13
CA LYS A 112 14.03 10.64 -11.55
C LYS A 112 12.71 11.32 -11.93
N ARG A 113 11.56 10.64 -11.90
CA ARG A 113 10.25 11.24 -12.16
C ARG A 113 9.17 10.56 -11.32
N TRP A 114 9.06 10.95 -10.05
CA TRP A 114 7.88 10.60 -9.24
C TRP A 114 7.16 11.87 -8.86
N THR A 115 5.92 11.97 -9.33
CA THR A 115 4.99 13.03 -8.94
C THR A 115 3.93 12.36 -8.08
N VAL A 116 3.70 12.87 -6.87
CA VAL A 116 2.51 12.50 -6.10
C VAL A 116 1.35 13.22 -6.78
N THR A 117 0.54 12.49 -7.53
CA THR A 117 -0.69 13.02 -8.08
C THR A 117 -1.83 12.67 -7.14
N SER A 118 -2.53 13.68 -6.63
CA SER A 118 -3.80 13.44 -5.95
C SER A 118 -4.78 12.90 -6.99
N GLU A 119 -5.30 11.70 -6.77
CA GLU A 119 -6.42 11.19 -7.56
C GLU A 119 -7.72 11.67 -6.92
N THR A 120 -8.58 12.32 -7.70
CA THR A 120 -9.96 12.63 -7.33
C THR A 120 -10.86 11.69 -8.13
N PRO A 121 -11.06 10.44 -7.68
CA PRO A 121 -11.92 9.52 -8.39
C PRO A 121 -13.35 10.08 -8.40
N GLU A 122 -14.01 9.97 -9.55
CA GLU A 122 -15.43 10.31 -9.64
C GLU A 122 -16.24 9.44 -8.68
N PRO A 123 -17.21 10.01 -7.95
CA PRO A 123 -18.13 9.22 -7.14
C PRO A 123 -18.80 8.16 -8.01
N ASN A 124 -18.97 6.95 -7.48
CA ASN A 124 -19.70 5.92 -8.19
C ASN A 124 -21.15 6.37 -8.41
N GLN A 125 -21.50 6.71 -9.66
CA GLN A 125 -22.81 7.28 -9.99
C GLN A 125 -23.90 6.23 -10.17
N TYR A 126 -23.51 5.00 -10.50
CA TYR A 126 -24.43 3.92 -10.86
C TYR A 126 -24.16 2.66 -10.05
N VAL A 127 -25.19 1.83 -9.92
CA VAL A 127 -25.07 0.50 -9.32
C VAL A 127 -24.24 -0.38 -10.25
N VAL A 128 -23.13 -0.91 -9.77
CA VAL A 128 -22.34 -1.89 -10.52
C VAL A 128 -22.90 -3.27 -10.23
N LYS A 129 -23.57 -3.89 -11.20
CA LYS A 129 -24.10 -5.25 -11.06
C LYS A 129 -22.99 -6.26 -11.38
N HIS A 130 -22.85 -7.25 -10.51
CA HIS A 130 -21.97 -8.38 -10.79
C HIS A 130 -22.52 -9.19 -11.97
N ALA A 131 -21.64 -9.75 -12.81
CA ALA A 131 -22.04 -10.49 -14.02
C ALA A 131 -23.01 -11.65 -13.75
N SER A 132 -22.99 -12.21 -12.53
CA SER A 132 -23.91 -13.27 -12.12
C SER A 132 -25.33 -12.80 -11.79
N GLY A 133 -25.59 -11.48 -11.74
CA GLY A 133 -26.86 -10.88 -11.33
C GLY A 133 -27.20 -11.00 -9.83
N LYS A 134 -26.39 -11.73 -9.05
CA LYS A 134 -26.66 -12.03 -7.62
C LYS A 134 -26.13 -10.99 -6.64
N ALA A 135 -25.29 -10.07 -7.11
CA ALA A 135 -24.62 -9.09 -6.27
C ALA A 135 -24.54 -7.75 -7.00
N GLN A 136 -24.52 -6.68 -6.23
CA GLN A 136 -24.34 -5.34 -6.75
C GLN A 136 -23.52 -4.49 -5.78
N LEU A 137 -22.77 -3.54 -6.31
CA LEU A 137 -22.05 -2.53 -5.55
C LEU A 137 -22.75 -1.18 -5.73
N GLY A 138 -23.18 -0.59 -4.60
CA GLY A 138 -23.99 0.63 -4.57
C GLY A 138 -25.49 0.35 -4.40
N VAL A 139 -26.23 1.41 -4.10
CA VAL A 139 -27.70 1.42 -4.03
C VAL A 139 -28.19 2.30 -5.17
N GLU A 140 -29.28 1.91 -5.81
CA GLU A 140 -29.90 2.70 -6.87
C GLU A 140 -30.35 4.03 -6.26
N ARG A 141 -29.86 5.16 -6.79
CA ARG A 141 -30.30 6.48 -6.32
C ARG A 141 -31.78 6.64 -6.65
N ARG A 142 -32.62 6.49 -5.62
CA ARG A 142 -34.02 6.89 -5.68
C ARG A 142 -34.07 8.37 -5.32
N PHE A 143 -34.17 9.20 -6.37
CA PHE A 143 -34.30 10.66 -6.36
C PHE A 143 -33.01 11.45 -6.04
#